data_AF-A0A8C1M1Q9-F1
#
_entry.id   AF-A0A8C1M1Q9-F1
#
_cell.length_a   1.000
_cell.length_b   1.000
_cell.length_c   1.000
_cell.angle_alpha   90.00
_cell.angle_beta   90.00
_cell.angle_gamma   90.00
#
_symmetry.space_group_name_H-M   'P 1'
#
loop_
_entity.id
_entity.type
_entity.pdbx_description
1 polymer ?
#
loop_
_entity_poly.entity_id
_entity_poly.type
_entity_poly.pdbx_seq_one_letter_code
_entity_poly.pdbx_strand_id
1 'polypeptide(L)'
;MAFMEQQPQPLSGRKPPLDDTVPLIAVIEASQSLQSHTEYIIRVQRGICPSIFLSIYLSISGLNLPLPPKKLLGNMDREFIAERQKGLQAYLNYITRNHILSSYELVKKFLDTNNYSVNYTEIALQQVSMFFRSDPKWEVIEPLKDIGWRLRKRYFLVKDKDQPKDKQVLSWCLLHGQKHCECLYHSNISPVSFATTSESSALVIRVFSEKGTLRDHICKVKPKEPFLKKYCNPKKIQGLEQQQIRTYGRQILEALKFLHDKGFPYGHLHASNVLIEENTCKLLDIENSLLGLPSYYRPYVTQFRKINTTESIDVYSFGHLLYEMTYGRPPDAVPVDQYPPAPFSSVVSVLQSILSTEACKTGMPTVSQLLQTPLFSDVLLFNSEKPQFKISSKLKEALKSSKECLEKRLVEEQRTIHQHKRLTRAQSHHGSEEEKRKRKILARKKSRQSTYENEEELSVKYNNNSGRFHILLNFPLLKE
;
A
#
# COMPACT_ATOMS: atom_id res chain seq x y z
N MET A 1 -21.95 -19.80 -17.91
CA MET A 1 -22.14 -18.34 -18.00
C MET A 1 -21.27 -17.67 -16.96
N ALA A 2 -20.09 -17.21 -17.36
CA ALA A 2 -19.20 -16.43 -16.52
C ALA A 2 -19.72 -14.98 -16.50
N PHE A 3 -20.18 -14.52 -15.33
CA PHE A 3 -20.59 -13.13 -15.19
C PHE A 3 -19.34 -12.25 -15.21
N MET A 4 -19.28 -11.37 -16.21
CA MET A 4 -18.30 -10.31 -16.33
C MET A 4 -18.30 -9.45 -15.05
N GLU A 5 -17.27 -9.58 -14.22
CA GLU A 5 -16.90 -8.54 -13.25
C GLU A 5 -16.26 -7.38 -14.01
N GLN A 6 -17.08 -6.60 -14.72
CA GLN A 6 -16.65 -5.28 -15.15
C GLN A 6 -16.68 -4.36 -13.93
N GLN A 7 -15.52 -3.81 -13.58
CA GLN A 7 -15.45 -2.70 -12.64
C GLN A 7 -16.30 -1.52 -13.17
N PRO A 8 -16.94 -0.73 -12.30
CA PRO A 8 -17.62 0.48 -12.73
C PRO A 8 -16.62 1.39 -13.46
N GLN A 9 -16.90 1.70 -14.72
CA GLN A 9 -16.11 2.69 -15.45
C GLN A 9 -16.25 4.05 -14.74
N PRO A 10 -15.14 4.78 -14.53
CA PRO A 10 -15.21 6.12 -13.96
C PRO A 10 -15.99 7.04 -14.90
N LEU A 11 -16.95 7.78 -14.33
CA LEU A 11 -17.86 8.73 -14.99
C LEU A 11 -17.17 9.85 -15.80
N SER A 12 -15.83 9.92 -15.84
CA SER A 12 -15.07 11.05 -16.40
C SER A 12 -14.10 10.71 -17.53
N GLY A 13 -14.07 9.47 -18.06
CA GLY A 13 -13.24 9.11 -19.22
C GLY A 13 -11.71 9.18 -19.02
N ARG A 14 -11.23 9.80 -17.93
CA ARG A 14 -9.82 9.76 -17.51
C ARG A 14 -9.59 8.52 -16.65
N LYS A 15 -8.67 7.66 -17.07
CA LYS A 15 -8.15 6.60 -16.19
C LYS A 15 -7.59 7.29 -14.93
N PRO A 16 -8.02 6.88 -13.71
CA PRO A 16 -7.46 7.43 -12.49
C PRO A 16 -5.94 7.21 -12.47
N PRO A 17 -5.15 8.13 -11.88
CA PRO A 17 -3.71 7.99 -11.80
C PRO A 17 -3.36 6.67 -11.10
N LEU A 18 -2.34 6.00 -11.61
CA LEU A 18 -1.92 4.71 -11.11
C LEU A 18 -1.44 4.83 -9.65
N ASP A 19 -2.08 4.09 -8.76
CA ASP A 19 -1.65 3.96 -7.36
C ASP A 19 -0.84 2.67 -7.17
N ASP A 20 0.46 2.82 -6.93
CA ASP A 20 1.38 1.70 -6.76
C ASP A 20 1.13 0.92 -5.44
N THR A 21 0.46 1.52 -4.45
CA THR A 21 0.18 0.89 -3.14
C THR A 21 -1.01 -0.06 -3.16
N VAL A 22 -1.84 -0.02 -4.21
CA VAL A 22 -2.97 -0.94 -4.35
C VAL A 22 -2.43 -2.34 -4.65
N PRO A 23 -2.68 -3.34 -3.77
CA PRO A 23 -2.23 -4.71 -4.02
C PRO A 23 -2.93 -5.27 -5.27
N LEU A 24 -2.19 -6.03 -6.07
CA LEU A 24 -2.74 -6.71 -7.24
C LEU A 24 -3.26 -8.09 -6.82
N ILE A 25 -4.41 -8.49 -7.35
CA ILE A 25 -4.96 -9.84 -7.21
C ILE A 25 -4.69 -10.60 -8.50
N ALA A 26 -4.20 -11.83 -8.39
CA ALA A 26 -3.87 -12.71 -9.50
C ALA A 26 -4.51 -14.09 -9.30
N VAL A 27 -5.18 -14.60 -10.33
CA VAL A 27 -5.86 -15.90 -10.33
C VAL A 27 -5.46 -16.67 -11.57
N ILE A 28 -5.09 -17.94 -11.40
CA ILE A 28 -4.85 -18.86 -12.51
C ILE A 28 -6.20 -19.42 -12.95
N GLU A 29 -6.63 -19.03 -14.15
CA GLU A 29 -7.97 -19.38 -14.65
C GLU A 29 -7.98 -20.66 -15.46
N ALA A 30 -6.88 -20.90 -16.17
CA ALA A 30 -6.75 -22.03 -17.06
C ALA A 30 -5.28 -22.44 -17.19
N SER A 31 -5.08 -23.61 -17.77
CA SER A 31 -3.79 -24.10 -18.23
C SER A 31 -3.93 -24.60 -19.65
N GLN A 32 -2.92 -24.40 -20.48
CA GLN A 32 -2.84 -24.97 -21.83
C GLN A 32 -1.58 -25.82 -21.97
N SER A 33 -1.74 -27.01 -22.53
CA SER A 33 -0.64 -27.91 -22.81
C SER A 33 -0.14 -27.67 -24.23
N LEU A 34 1.07 -27.15 -24.36
CA LEU A 34 1.81 -27.00 -25.62
C LEU A 34 2.77 -28.19 -25.78
N GLN A 35 3.29 -28.41 -27.00
CA GLN A 35 4.11 -29.58 -27.33
C GLN A 35 5.33 -29.78 -26.40
N SER A 36 5.90 -28.70 -25.86
CA SER A 36 7.11 -28.75 -25.01
C SER A 36 6.88 -28.39 -23.54
N HIS A 37 5.74 -27.78 -23.20
CA HIS A 37 5.48 -27.29 -21.84
C HIS A 37 4.00 -27.01 -21.59
N THR A 38 3.63 -26.90 -20.31
CA THR A 38 2.30 -26.41 -19.89
C THR A 38 2.41 -24.94 -19.50
N GLU A 39 1.58 -24.09 -20.10
CA GLU A 39 1.41 -22.71 -19.72
C GLU A 39 0.19 -22.55 -18.80
N TYR A 40 0.30 -21.65 -17.81
CA TYR A 40 -0.79 -21.30 -16.91
C TYR A 40 -1.22 -19.86 -17.21
N ILE A 41 -2.52 -19.68 -17.48
CA ILE A 41 -3.09 -18.38 -17.83
C ILE A 41 -3.46 -17.65 -16.54
N ILE A 42 -2.71 -16.60 -16.24
CA ILE A 42 -2.93 -15.76 -15.07
C ILE A 42 -3.80 -14.57 -15.49
N ARG A 43 -4.99 -14.47 -14.91
CA ARG A 43 -5.76 -13.22 -14.90
C ARG A 43 -5.37 -12.42 -13.67
N VAL A 44 -4.93 -11.19 -13.93
CA VAL A 44 -4.72 -10.16 -12.93
C VAL A 44 -5.89 -9.18 -12.98
N GLN A 45 -6.18 -8.49 -11.87
CA GLN A 45 -7.23 -7.45 -11.80
C GLN A 45 -7.17 -6.41 -12.94
N ARG A 46 -6.05 -6.32 -13.69
CA ARG A 46 -5.82 -5.37 -14.79
C ARG A 46 -5.49 -6.00 -16.16
N GLY A 47 -5.63 -7.32 -16.32
CA GLY A 47 -5.38 -7.98 -17.60
C GLY A 47 -4.78 -9.38 -17.47
N ILE A 48 -4.28 -9.93 -18.57
CA ILE A 48 -3.62 -11.25 -18.64
C ILE A 48 -2.11 -11.04 -18.68
N CYS A 49 -1.33 -11.89 -17.99
CA CYS A 49 0.13 -11.87 -18.07
C CYS A 49 0.72 -13.26 -18.37
N PRO A 50 1.65 -13.36 -19.34
CA PRO A 50 2.43 -14.59 -19.57
C PRO A 50 3.51 -14.81 -18.50
N SER A 51 3.88 -16.07 -18.26
CA SER A 51 4.72 -16.50 -17.14
C SER A 51 6.23 -16.34 -17.39
N ILE A 52 6.97 -15.70 -16.47
CA ILE A 52 8.45 -15.70 -16.38
C ILE A 52 8.89 -15.91 -14.92
N PHE A 53 10.10 -16.42 -14.72
CA PHE A 53 10.76 -16.83 -13.45
C PHE A 53 10.91 -15.74 -12.37
N LEU A 54 9.81 -15.30 -11.76
CA LEU A 54 9.81 -14.35 -10.63
C LEU A 54 10.55 -14.87 -9.38
N SER A 55 10.52 -16.19 -9.14
CA SER A 55 11.00 -16.80 -7.90
C SER A 55 12.51 -16.62 -7.65
N ILE A 56 13.32 -16.61 -8.70
CA ILE A 56 14.79 -16.45 -8.58
C ILE A 56 15.11 -15.07 -8.00
N TYR A 57 14.42 -14.03 -8.48
CA TYR A 57 14.63 -12.66 -8.03
C TYR A 57 14.12 -12.40 -6.61
N LEU A 58 13.11 -13.15 -6.15
CA LEU A 58 12.60 -13.04 -4.78
C LEU A 58 13.45 -13.77 -3.75
N SER A 59 14.45 -14.56 -4.16
CA SER A 59 15.36 -15.26 -3.22
C SER A 59 16.09 -14.30 -2.26
N ILE A 60 16.37 -13.07 -2.71
CA ILE A 60 16.99 -12.02 -1.88
C ILE A 60 16.15 -11.63 -0.65
N SER A 61 14.84 -11.92 -0.66
CA SER A 61 13.95 -11.69 0.48
C SER A 61 14.26 -12.60 1.68
N GLY A 62 14.95 -13.73 1.45
CA GLY A 62 15.20 -14.75 2.48
C GLY A 62 13.94 -15.50 2.94
N LEU A 63 12.79 -15.31 2.29
CA LEU A 63 11.55 -16.01 2.61
C LEU A 63 11.54 -17.41 1.99
N ASN A 64 10.94 -18.37 2.70
CA ASN A 64 10.64 -19.68 2.14
C ASN A 64 9.36 -19.59 1.29
N LEU A 65 9.53 -19.43 -0.02
CA LEU A 65 8.42 -19.26 -0.95
C LEU A 65 7.76 -20.62 -1.24
N PRO A 66 6.42 -20.73 -1.17
CA PRO A 66 5.69 -21.99 -1.33
C PRO A 66 5.57 -22.38 -2.81
N LEU A 67 6.70 -22.68 -3.45
CA LEU A 67 6.74 -23.09 -4.85
C LEU A 67 6.32 -24.56 -4.99
N PRO A 68 5.44 -24.91 -5.93
CA PRO A 68 5.10 -26.30 -6.17
C PRO A 68 6.30 -27.08 -6.73
N PRO A 69 6.36 -28.41 -6.49
CA PRO A 69 7.45 -29.25 -6.96
C PRO A 69 7.54 -29.26 -8.49
N LYS A 70 8.75 -29.49 -9.01
CA LYS A 70 8.99 -29.79 -10.43
C LYS A 70 8.99 -31.30 -10.62
N LYS A 71 8.35 -31.76 -11.69
CA LYS A 71 8.34 -33.16 -12.13
C LYS A 71 9.01 -33.22 -13.51
N LEU A 72 9.90 -34.19 -13.73
CA LEU A 72 10.63 -34.36 -15.00
C LEU A 72 9.91 -35.34 -15.95
N LEU A 73 9.25 -36.36 -15.41
CA LEU A 73 8.47 -37.36 -16.15
C LEU A 73 6.99 -37.24 -15.76
N GLY A 74 6.06 -37.25 -16.73
CA GLY A 74 4.64 -37.06 -16.45
C GLY A 74 4.29 -35.63 -16.00
N ASN A 75 5.07 -34.63 -16.44
CA ASN A 75 4.83 -33.22 -16.14
C ASN A 75 3.65 -32.62 -16.93
N MET A 76 3.11 -33.37 -17.89
CA MET A 76 1.91 -33.05 -18.67
C MET A 76 0.69 -33.86 -18.22
N ASP A 77 0.82 -34.70 -17.18
CA ASP A 77 -0.30 -35.47 -16.64
C ASP A 77 -1.36 -34.51 -16.07
N ARG A 78 -2.63 -34.75 -16.40
CA ARG A 78 -3.74 -33.86 -15.98
C ARG A 78 -3.80 -33.65 -14.46
N GLU A 79 -3.53 -34.69 -13.69
CA GLU A 79 -3.51 -34.64 -12.22
C GLU A 79 -2.36 -33.75 -11.71
N PHE A 80 -1.17 -33.91 -12.29
CA PHE A 80 -0.01 -33.09 -11.94
C PHE A 80 -0.20 -31.62 -12.34
N ILE A 81 -0.78 -31.34 -13.51
CA ILE A 81 -1.12 -29.99 -13.93
C ILE A 81 -2.09 -29.34 -12.94
N ALA A 82 -3.13 -30.06 -12.53
CA ALA A 82 -4.11 -29.55 -11.55
C ALA A 82 -3.49 -29.32 -10.16
N GLU A 83 -2.62 -30.22 -9.69
CA GLU A 83 -1.89 -30.06 -8.44
C GLU A 83 -0.95 -28.84 -8.49
N ARG A 84 -0.17 -28.73 -9.57
CA ARG A 84 0.75 -27.62 -9.79
C ARG A 84 0.01 -26.30 -9.94
N GLN A 85 -1.15 -26.26 -10.59
CA GLN A 85 -2.01 -25.08 -10.64
C GLN A 85 -2.38 -24.60 -9.23
N LYS A 86 -2.81 -25.50 -8.34
CA LYS A 86 -3.13 -25.16 -6.95
C LYS A 86 -1.91 -24.61 -6.21
N GLY A 87 -0.75 -25.24 -6.37
CA GLY A 87 0.49 -24.77 -5.75
C GLY A 87 0.96 -23.41 -6.28
N LEU A 88 0.86 -23.17 -7.59
CA LEU A 88 1.17 -21.87 -8.19
C LEU A 88 0.19 -20.79 -7.72
N GLN A 89 -1.10 -21.11 -7.57
CA GLN A 89 -2.07 -20.18 -6.99
C GLN A 89 -1.75 -19.86 -5.52
N ALA A 90 -1.31 -20.85 -4.74
CA ALA A 90 -0.87 -20.63 -3.36
C ALA A 90 0.37 -19.70 -3.31
N TYR A 91 1.32 -19.87 -4.23
CA TYR A 91 2.45 -18.98 -4.41
C TYR A 91 2.03 -17.54 -4.76
N LEU A 92 1.13 -17.36 -5.75
CA LEU A 92 0.60 -16.05 -6.13
C LEU A 92 -0.12 -15.38 -4.94
N ASN A 93 -0.93 -16.14 -4.21
CA ASN A 93 -1.61 -15.65 -3.01
C ASN A 93 -0.61 -15.22 -1.94
N TYR A 94 0.48 -15.97 -1.75
CA TYR A 94 1.52 -15.62 -0.77
C TYR A 94 2.19 -14.29 -1.11
N ILE A 95 2.69 -14.12 -2.34
CA ILE A 95 3.41 -12.90 -2.74
C ILE A 95 2.50 -11.67 -2.80
N THR A 96 1.22 -11.84 -3.16
CA THR A 96 0.26 -10.73 -3.25
C THR A 96 -0.33 -10.31 -1.91
N ARG A 97 -0.32 -11.21 -0.90
CA ARG A 97 -0.75 -10.89 0.48
C ARG A 97 0.38 -10.32 1.33
N ASN A 98 1.64 -10.67 1.04
CA ASN A 98 2.77 -10.07 1.74
C ASN A 98 2.94 -8.60 1.33
N HIS A 99 2.82 -7.67 2.28
CA HIS A 99 2.83 -6.24 2.02
C HIS A 99 4.13 -5.74 1.34
N ILE A 100 5.28 -6.31 1.69
CA ILE A 100 6.56 -5.93 1.11
C ILE A 100 6.69 -6.50 -0.30
N LEU A 101 6.42 -7.79 -0.49
CA LEU A 101 6.55 -8.44 -1.81
C LEU A 101 5.53 -7.89 -2.81
N SER A 102 4.28 -7.68 -2.41
CA SER A 102 3.23 -7.14 -3.29
C SER A 102 3.49 -5.70 -3.77
N SER A 103 4.36 -4.98 -3.06
CA SER A 103 4.84 -3.65 -3.42
C SER A 103 6.18 -3.68 -4.16
N TYR A 104 6.79 -4.85 -4.35
CA TYR A 104 8.07 -4.96 -5.02
C TYR A 104 7.93 -4.80 -6.53
N GLU A 105 8.85 -4.04 -7.15
CA GLU A 105 8.79 -3.68 -8.56
C GLU A 105 8.71 -4.91 -9.48
N LEU A 106 9.50 -5.95 -9.21
CA LEU A 106 9.47 -7.15 -10.05
C LEU A 106 8.15 -7.92 -9.92
N VAL A 107 7.48 -7.87 -8.77
CA VAL A 107 6.15 -8.47 -8.60
C VAL A 107 5.11 -7.66 -9.37
N LYS A 108 5.14 -6.33 -9.29
CA LYS A 108 4.24 -5.46 -10.06
C LYS A 108 4.46 -5.59 -11.57
N LYS A 109 5.71 -5.63 -12.03
CA LYS A 109 6.08 -5.88 -13.42
C LYS A 109 5.56 -7.23 -13.90
N PHE A 110 5.75 -8.27 -13.10
CA PHE A 110 5.28 -9.62 -13.41
C PHE A 110 3.75 -9.71 -13.48
N LEU A 111 3.00 -8.95 -12.69
CA LEU A 111 1.54 -9.02 -12.67
C LEU A 111 0.87 -8.01 -13.61
N ASP A 112 1.54 -6.91 -13.95
CA ASP A 112 0.94 -5.79 -14.67
C ASP A 112 1.98 -5.09 -15.57
N THR A 113 2.57 -5.85 -16.49
CA THR A 113 3.62 -5.37 -17.40
C THR A 113 3.26 -4.05 -18.10
N ASN A 114 2.00 -3.88 -18.49
CA ASN A 114 1.54 -2.69 -19.22
C ASN A 114 1.71 -1.39 -18.41
N ASN A 115 1.51 -1.43 -17.09
CA ASN A 115 1.62 -0.25 -16.23
C ASN A 115 3.00 -0.07 -15.59
N TYR A 116 3.84 -1.12 -15.59
CA TYR A 116 5.14 -1.14 -14.91
C TYR A 116 6.33 -1.47 -15.82
N SER A 117 6.18 -1.50 -17.15
CA SER A 117 7.27 -1.79 -18.11
C SER A 117 8.40 -0.76 -18.12
N VAL A 118 8.14 0.46 -17.66
CA VAL A 118 9.09 1.59 -17.73
C VAL A 118 10.33 1.34 -16.88
N ASN A 119 11.51 1.63 -17.45
CA ASN A 119 12.78 1.59 -16.74
C ASN A 119 13.06 2.91 -15.99
N TYR A 120 12.49 3.05 -14.79
CA TYR A 120 12.67 4.27 -14.00
C TYR A 120 14.13 4.53 -13.57
N THR A 121 14.98 3.50 -13.53
CA THR A 121 16.39 3.66 -13.16
C THR A 121 17.15 4.44 -14.23
N GLU A 122 16.90 4.12 -15.51
CA GLU A 122 17.51 4.80 -16.65
C GLU A 122 17.02 6.23 -16.78
N ILE A 123 15.71 6.46 -16.64
CA ILE A 123 15.12 7.80 -16.63
C ILE A 123 15.70 8.65 -15.50
N ALA A 124 15.78 8.10 -14.29
CA ALA A 124 16.36 8.80 -13.15
C ALA A 124 17.82 9.17 -13.40
N LEU A 125 18.64 8.24 -13.92
CA LEU A 125 20.04 8.50 -14.21
C LEU A 125 20.20 9.60 -15.26
N GLN A 126 19.40 9.58 -16.32
CA GLN A 126 19.42 10.60 -17.36
C GLN A 126 19.05 11.98 -16.79
N GLN A 127 17.95 12.07 -16.03
CA GLN A 127 17.48 13.33 -15.46
C GLN A 127 18.42 13.90 -14.39
N VAL A 128 18.94 13.05 -13.50
CA VAL A 128 19.94 13.45 -12.51
C VAL A 128 21.21 13.96 -13.20
N SER A 129 21.66 13.27 -14.26
CA SER A 129 22.82 13.70 -15.04
C SER A 129 22.60 15.04 -15.73
N MET A 130 21.41 15.29 -16.28
CA MET A 130 21.06 16.59 -16.86
C MET A 130 21.08 17.70 -15.79
N PHE A 131 20.51 17.43 -14.61
CA PHE A 131 20.51 18.38 -13.51
C PHE A 131 21.93 18.73 -13.02
N PHE A 132 22.81 17.74 -12.87
CA PHE A 132 24.21 18.00 -12.45
C PHE A 132 25.07 18.66 -13.52
N ARG A 133 24.68 18.60 -14.80
CA ARG A 133 25.32 19.43 -15.84
C ARG A 133 24.97 20.91 -15.68
N SER A 134 23.74 21.22 -15.26
CA SER A 134 23.31 22.61 -14.99
C SER A 134 23.79 23.15 -13.64
N ASP A 135 24.07 22.27 -12.67
CA ASP A 135 24.61 22.62 -11.35
C ASP A 135 25.88 21.79 -11.09
N PRO A 136 27.07 22.28 -11.52
CA PRO A 136 28.30 21.51 -11.52
C PRO A 136 28.86 21.23 -10.12
N LYS A 137 28.22 21.73 -9.07
CA LYS A 137 28.58 21.53 -7.66
C LYS A 137 28.48 20.07 -7.23
N TRP A 138 27.55 19.31 -7.80
CA TRP A 138 27.24 17.95 -7.37
C TRP A 138 27.91 16.89 -8.24
N GLU A 139 28.27 15.76 -7.63
CA GLU A 139 28.83 14.60 -8.32
C GLU A 139 28.16 13.31 -7.82
N VAL A 140 27.78 12.42 -8.74
CA VAL A 140 27.27 11.08 -8.40
C VAL A 140 28.44 10.17 -8.04
N ILE A 141 28.36 9.55 -6.86
CA ILE A 141 29.32 8.53 -6.41
C ILE A 141 28.86 7.16 -6.93
N GLU A 142 27.63 6.76 -6.62
CA GLU A 142 27.06 5.47 -7.05
C GLU A 142 25.53 5.45 -6.95
N PRO A 143 24.83 4.63 -7.75
CA PRO A 143 23.40 4.38 -7.55
C PRO A 143 23.16 3.49 -6.32
N LEU A 144 22.21 3.89 -5.46
CA LEU A 144 21.78 3.10 -4.30
C LEU A 144 20.59 2.22 -4.71
N LYS A 145 20.90 1.04 -5.26
CA LYS A 145 19.92 0.14 -5.86
C LYS A 145 18.97 -0.46 -4.81
N ASP A 146 17.68 -0.33 -5.07
CA ASP A 146 16.59 -0.98 -4.33
C ASP A 146 16.59 -0.75 -2.81
N ILE A 147 17.13 0.36 -2.30
CA ILE A 147 17.20 0.63 -0.85
C ILE A 147 15.86 1.05 -0.22
N GLY A 148 14.86 1.41 -1.05
CA GLY A 148 13.55 1.89 -0.64
C GLY A 148 12.40 1.06 -1.24
N TRP A 149 11.18 1.27 -0.73
CA TRP A 149 10.00 0.49 -1.12
C TRP A 149 9.17 1.08 -2.27
N ARG A 150 9.38 2.36 -2.61
CA ARG A 150 8.58 3.05 -3.63
C ARG A 150 9.10 2.76 -5.04
N LEU A 151 8.23 2.24 -5.90
CA LEU A 151 8.58 1.82 -7.26
C LEU A 151 9.12 2.97 -8.13
N ARG A 152 8.57 4.17 -7.95
CA ARG A 152 8.89 5.36 -8.77
C ARG A 152 9.84 6.33 -8.06
N LYS A 153 10.56 5.87 -7.04
CA LYS A 153 11.61 6.63 -6.34
C LYS A 153 12.95 5.93 -6.54
N ARG A 154 13.99 6.70 -6.85
CA ARG A 154 15.36 6.23 -7.09
C ARG A 154 16.33 7.01 -6.20
N TYR A 155 17.41 6.35 -5.82
CA TYR A 155 18.36 6.89 -4.86
C TYR A 155 19.77 6.82 -5.42
N PHE A 156 20.55 7.87 -5.18
CA PHE A 156 21.95 7.97 -5.56
C PHE A 156 22.74 8.50 -4.39
N LEU A 157 23.92 7.93 -4.17
CA LEU A 157 24.91 8.52 -3.29
C LEU A 157 25.63 9.60 -4.09
N VAL A 158 25.67 10.80 -3.54
CA VAL A 158 26.26 11.98 -4.19
C VAL A 158 27.17 12.70 -3.20
N LYS A 159 28.04 13.55 -3.70
CA LYS A 159 28.88 14.44 -2.90
C LYS A 159 28.86 15.85 -3.49
N ASP A 160 29.09 16.80 -2.61
CA ASP A 160 29.47 18.16 -2.99
C ASP A 160 30.95 18.14 -3.40
N LYS A 161 31.31 18.71 -4.55
CA LYS A 161 32.71 18.77 -4.99
C LYS A 161 33.58 19.60 -4.06
N ASP A 162 33.00 20.58 -3.39
CA ASP A 162 33.70 21.42 -2.42
C ASP A 162 33.83 20.71 -1.06
N GLN A 163 32.98 19.71 -0.78
CA GLN A 163 32.99 18.92 0.45
C GLN A 163 32.97 17.40 0.15
N PRO A 164 34.04 16.86 -0.47
CA PRO A 164 34.04 15.49 -1.01
C PRO A 164 33.95 14.38 0.05
N LYS A 165 34.18 14.71 1.33
CA LYS A 165 34.04 13.79 2.46
C LYS A 165 32.58 13.62 2.90
N ASP A 166 31.74 14.61 2.61
CA ASP A 166 30.36 14.65 3.09
C ASP A 166 29.44 13.98 2.07
N LYS A 167 29.14 12.72 2.35
CA LYS A 167 28.23 11.92 1.53
C LYS A 167 26.80 12.38 1.74
N GLN A 168 26.07 12.48 0.64
CA GLN A 168 24.67 12.86 0.61
C GLN A 168 23.85 11.83 -0.17
N VAL A 169 22.57 11.71 0.17
CA VAL A 169 21.60 10.90 -0.55
C VAL A 169 20.73 11.80 -1.40
N LEU A 170 20.76 11.58 -2.71
CA LEU A 170 19.81 12.15 -3.65
C LEU A 170 18.65 11.19 -3.81
N SER A 171 17.43 11.68 -3.63
CA SER A 171 16.19 11.00 -3.94
C SER A 171 15.55 11.66 -5.16
N TRP A 172 15.37 10.88 -6.22
CA TRP A 172 14.63 11.25 -7.42
C TRP A 172 13.28 10.57 -7.39
N CYS A 173 12.20 11.28 -7.73
CA CYS A 173 10.88 10.68 -7.89
C CYS A 173 10.12 11.25 -9.08
N LEU A 174 9.34 10.40 -9.72
CA LEU A 174 8.43 10.81 -10.79
C LEU A 174 7.22 11.55 -10.21
N LEU A 175 6.88 12.69 -10.81
CA LEU A 175 5.70 13.46 -10.47
C LEU A 175 4.55 13.19 -11.43
N HIS A 176 3.34 13.33 -10.89
CA HIS A 176 2.12 13.41 -11.69
C HIS A 176 1.52 14.81 -11.44
N GLY A 177 1.82 15.75 -12.34
CA GLY A 177 1.36 17.14 -12.28
C GLY A 177 2.36 18.12 -11.66
N GLN A 178 2.07 19.42 -11.78
CA GLN A 178 2.91 20.50 -11.24
C GLN A 178 2.81 20.56 -9.72
N LYS A 179 3.94 20.40 -9.03
CA LYS A 179 4.02 20.40 -7.57
C LYS A 179 5.24 21.22 -7.15
N HIS A 180 5.10 21.98 -6.07
CA HIS A 180 6.15 22.83 -5.54
C HIS A 180 6.85 22.12 -4.38
N CYS A 181 8.19 22.16 -4.35
CA CYS A 181 8.98 21.77 -3.18
C CYS A 181 9.58 23.04 -2.56
N GLU A 182 9.28 23.29 -1.29
CA GLU A 182 9.98 24.29 -0.47
C GLU A 182 10.60 23.58 0.74
N CYS A 183 11.77 24.05 1.20
CA CYS A 183 12.51 23.44 2.30
C CYS A 183 11.95 23.86 3.67
N LEU A 184 11.70 22.89 4.56
CA LEU A 184 11.32 23.12 5.97
C LEU A 184 12.52 22.95 6.90
N TYR A 185 12.55 23.70 8.00
CA TYR A 185 13.51 23.54 9.11
C TYR A 185 12.79 23.34 10.46
N HIS A 186 13.17 22.29 11.19
CA HIS A 186 12.73 21.98 12.56
C HIS A 186 13.72 20.99 13.19
N SER A 187 13.97 21.04 14.51
CA SER A 187 14.98 20.22 15.19
C SER A 187 14.79 18.71 15.01
N ASN A 188 13.53 18.25 15.03
CA ASN A 188 13.12 16.86 14.77
C ASN A 188 12.66 16.59 13.32
N ILE A 189 13.02 17.44 12.36
CA ILE A 189 12.81 17.19 10.93
C ILE A 189 14.17 17.22 10.25
N SER A 190 14.46 16.24 9.42
CA SER A 190 15.74 16.19 8.71
C SER A 190 15.83 17.38 7.76
N PRO A 191 16.93 18.15 7.77
CA PRO A 191 17.12 19.25 6.83
C PRO A 191 17.23 18.71 5.40
N VAL A 192 16.81 19.54 4.46
CA VAL A 192 16.99 19.33 3.02
C VAL A 192 18.20 20.18 2.61
N SER A 193 19.25 19.55 2.09
CA SER A 193 20.42 20.27 1.56
C SER A 193 20.08 20.99 0.26
N PHE A 194 19.28 20.33 -0.59
CA PHE A 194 18.85 20.86 -1.88
C PHE A 194 17.54 20.21 -2.32
N ALA A 195 16.66 20.95 -2.96
CA ALA A 195 15.48 20.40 -3.61
C ALA A 195 15.13 21.19 -4.88
N THR A 196 14.67 20.48 -5.90
CA THR A 196 14.12 21.08 -7.12
C THR A 196 13.04 20.19 -7.73
N THR A 197 12.22 20.79 -8.57
CA THR A 197 11.13 20.11 -9.30
C THR A 197 11.20 20.49 -10.78
N SER A 198 10.99 19.51 -11.64
CA SER A 198 10.73 19.69 -13.07
C SER A 198 9.25 19.46 -13.36
N GLU A 199 8.85 19.53 -14.63
CA GLU A 199 7.49 19.19 -15.06
C GLU A 199 7.09 17.73 -14.75
N SER A 200 8.07 16.82 -14.66
CA SER A 200 7.81 15.38 -14.54
C SER A 200 8.51 14.69 -13.37
N SER A 201 9.35 15.39 -12.61
CA SER A 201 10.12 14.79 -11.52
C SER A 201 10.48 15.77 -10.41
N ALA A 202 10.78 15.24 -9.23
CA ALA A 202 11.40 15.98 -8.14
C ALA A 202 12.71 15.34 -7.73
N LEU A 203 13.65 16.17 -7.31
CA LEU A 203 14.96 15.80 -6.84
C LEU A 203 15.19 16.46 -5.48
N VAL A 204 15.57 15.66 -4.49
CA VAL A 204 15.85 16.11 -3.12
C VAL A 204 17.17 15.51 -2.65
N ILE A 205 18.06 16.32 -2.11
CA ILE A 205 19.35 15.91 -1.56
C ILE A 205 19.36 16.17 -0.05
N ARG A 206 19.84 15.18 0.71
CA ARG A 206 19.99 15.22 2.17
C ARG A 206 21.32 14.61 2.57
N VAL A 207 21.83 14.94 3.76
CA VAL A 207 23.00 14.25 4.32
C VAL A 207 22.72 12.75 4.44
N PHE A 208 23.69 11.93 4.04
CA PHE A 208 23.59 10.49 4.18
C PHE A 208 23.96 10.07 5.61
N SER A 209 23.09 9.30 6.27
CA SER A 209 23.37 8.75 7.59
C SER A 209 23.83 7.31 7.50
N GLU A 210 25.05 7.04 7.96
CA GLU A 210 25.61 5.69 8.10
C GLU A 210 24.88 4.86 9.17
N LYS A 211 24.22 5.52 10.15
CA LYS A 211 23.42 4.86 11.20
C LYS A 211 22.06 4.39 10.66
N GLY A 212 21.50 5.10 9.69
CA GLY A 212 20.25 4.73 9.03
C GLY A 212 19.00 5.16 9.76
N THR A 213 17.91 4.51 9.39
CA THR A 213 16.56 4.78 9.89
C THR A 213 16.24 3.92 11.10
N LEU A 214 15.22 4.30 11.85
CA LEU A 214 14.72 3.54 12.99
C LEU A 214 14.42 2.08 12.62
N ARG A 215 13.90 1.82 11.42
CA ARG A 215 13.71 0.43 10.96
C ARG A 215 15.02 -0.32 10.76
N ASP A 216 16.07 0.34 10.25
CA ASP A 216 17.41 -0.26 10.13
C ASP A 216 17.96 -0.65 11.52
N HIS A 217 17.74 0.20 12.53
CA HIS A 217 18.13 -0.05 13.92
C HIS A 217 17.37 -1.22 14.56
N ILE A 218 16.08 -1.35 14.30
CA ILE A 218 15.23 -2.45 14.80
C ILE A 218 15.65 -3.78 14.15
N CYS A 219 15.89 -3.78 12.83
CA CYS A 219 16.28 -4.97 12.08
C CYS A 219 17.79 -5.28 12.13
N LYS A 220 18.60 -4.41 12.75
CA LYS A 220 20.08 -4.53 12.83
C LYS A 220 20.74 -4.70 11.46
N VAL A 221 20.34 -3.88 10.49
CA VAL A 221 20.80 -3.93 9.09
C VAL A 221 21.49 -2.62 8.69
N LYS A 222 22.25 -2.66 7.58
CA LYS A 222 22.95 -1.48 7.05
C LYS A 222 22.08 -0.69 6.07
N PRO A 223 22.15 0.65 6.04
CA PRO A 223 21.21 1.48 5.25
C PRO A 223 21.24 1.21 3.75
N LYS A 224 22.44 0.94 3.20
CA LYS A 224 22.69 0.72 1.76
C LYS A 224 22.26 -0.66 1.23
N GLU A 225 21.88 -1.59 2.10
CA GLU A 225 21.44 -2.92 1.63
C GLU A 225 20.06 -2.86 0.94
N PRO A 226 19.79 -3.75 -0.03
CA PRO A 226 18.49 -3.80 -0.70
C PRO A 226 17.32 -4.01 0.27
N PHE A 227 16.22 -3.28 0.06
CA PHE A 227 15.03 -3.21 0.91
C PHE A 227 14.46 -4.60 1.25
N LEU A 228 14.34 -5.49 0.25
CA LEU A 228 13.85 -6.85 0.48
C LEU A 228 14.74 -7.63 1.44
N LYS A 229 16.06 -7.54 1.27
CA LYS A 229 17.03 -8.20 2.15
C LYS A 229 16.94 -7.66 3.57
N LYS A 230 16.71 -6.35 3.71
CA LYS A 230 16.63 -5.67 4.99
C LYS A 230 15.40 -6.05 5.80
N TYR A 231 14.23 -6.17 5.15
CA TYR A 231 12.97 -6.15 5.88
C TYR A 231 11.99 -7.31 5.58
N CYS A 232 12.22 -8.14 4.56
CA CYS A 232 11.35 -9.30 4.33
C CYS A 232 11.54 -10.39 5.37
N ASN A 233 12.79 -10.74 5.67
CA ASN A 233 13.15 -11.75 6.66
C ASN A 233 14.49 -11.38 7.36
N PRO A 234 14.49 -10.32 8.18
CA PRO A 234 15.71 -9.88 8.86
C PRO A 234 16.24 -10.96 9.81
N LYS A 235 17.55 -11.16 9.82
CA LYS A 235 18.22 -12.18 10.66
C LYS A 235 18.11 -11.89 12.16
N LYS A 236 18.00 -10.62 12.53
CA LYS A 236 17.85 -10.15 13.91
C LYS A 236 16.75 -9.10 13.94
N ILE A 237 15.95 -9.15 14.99
CA ILE A 237 14.91 -8.17 15.26
C ILE A 237 14.98 -7.84 16.74
N GLN A 238 14.99 -6.56 17.07
CA GLN A 238 14.99 -6.11 18.47
C GLN A 238 14.17 -4.84 18.60
N GLY A 239 13.14 -4.89 19.46
CA GLY A 239 12.45 -3.69 19.93
C GLY A 239 13.41 -2.76 20.69
N LEU A 240 12.99 -1.53 20.91
CA LEU A 240 13.78 -0.53 21.62
C LEU A 240 13.62 -0.64 23.13
N GLU A 241 14.56 -0.06 23.87
CA GLU A 241 14.46 0.08 25.31
C GLU A 241 13.39 1.11 25.71
N GLN A 242 12.83 0.98 26.91
CA GLN A 242 11.76 1.84 27.40
C GLN A 242 12.10 3.33 27.30
N GLN A 243 13.33 3.72 27.67
CA GLN A 243 13.76 5.12 27.60
C GLN A 243 13.83 5.63 26.15
N GLN A 244 14.25 4.80 25.21
CA GLN A 244 14.28 5.15 23.78
C GLN A 244 12.85 5.30 23.22
N ILE A 245 11.93 4.40 23.58
CA ILE A 245 10.53 4.48 23.15
C ILE A 245 9.89 5.79 23.63
N ARG A 246 10.09 6.15 24.91
CA ARG A 246 9.59 7.39 25.50
C ARG A 246 10.19 8.61 24.81
N THR A 247 11.50 8.62 24.64
CA THR A 247 12.25 9.75 24.05
C THR A 247 11.90 9.96 22.58
N TYR A 248 11.99 8.92 21.75
CA TYR A 248 11.69 9.03 20.32
C TYR A 248 10.20 9.24 20.07
N GLY A 249 9.33 8.57 20.84
CA GLY A 249 7.89 8.81 20.78
C GLY A 249 7.53 10.27 21.06
N ARG A 250 8.13 10.87 22.11
CA ARG A 250 7.94 12.30 22.40
C ARG A 250 8.43 13.19 21.27
N GLN A 251 9.66 12.99 20.78
CA GLN A 251 10.25 13.79 19.71
C GLN A 251 9.44 13.71 18.39
N ILE A 252 8.93 12.52 18.04
CA ILE A 252 8.05 12.33 16.88
C ILE A 252 6.74 13.10 17.08
N LEU A 253 6.11 12.98 18.24
CA LEU A 253 4.84 13.69 18.52
C LEU A 253 5.03 15.22 18.52
N GLU A 254 6.14 15.75 19.01
CA GLU A 254 6.45 17.18 18.93
C GLU A 254 6.60 17.65 17.47
N ALA A 255 7.31 16.86 16.65
CA ALA A 255 7.44 17.15 15.22
C ALA A 255 6.09 17.12 14.49
N LEU A 256 5.24 16.12 14.79
CA LEU A 256 3.88 16.05 14.25
C LEU A 256 3.03 17.23 14.70
N LYS A 257 3.08 17.59 15.99
CA LYS A 257 2.35 18.73 16.53
C LYS A 257 2.75 20.01 15.80
N PHE A 258 4.05 20.24 15.62
CA PHE A 258 4.54 21.39 14.87
C PHE A 258 3.98 21.42 13.44
N LEU A 259 4.00 20.29 12.72
CA LEU A 259 3.45 20.21 11.37
C LEU A 259 1.93 20.49 11.35
N HIS A 260 1.18 19.93 12.30
CA HIS A 260 -0.27 20.15 12.45
C HIS A 260 -0.59 21.62 12.74
N ASP A 261 0.12 22.26 13.68
CA ASP A 261 -0.04 23.68 14.01
C ASP A 261 0.25 24.60 12.80
N LYS A 262 1.09 24.13 11.86
CA LYS A 262 1.43 24.82 10.61
C LYS A 262 0.52 24.45 9.44
N GLY A 263 -0.41 23.52 9.62
CA GLY A 263 -1.28 23.02 8.55
C GLY A 263 -0.54 22.22 7.49
N PHE A 264 0.63 21.65 7.83
CA PHE A 264 1.43 20.83 6.93
C PHE A 264 1.01 19.35 7.08
N PRO A 265 0.46 18.71 6.03
CA PRO A 265 0.07 17.31 6.11
C PRO A 265 1.31 16.41 6.01
N TYR A 266 1.62 15.60 7.03
CA TYR A 266 2.77 14.69 6.94
C TYR A 266 2.42 13.37 6.27
N GLY A 267 1.44 12.61 6.78
CA GLY A 267 0.86 11.43 6.15
C GLY A 267 1.82 10.26 5.84
N HIS A 268 3.11 10.39 6.13
CA HIS A 268 4.18 9.50 5.67
C HIS A 268 4.98 8.89 6.81
N LEU A 269 4.49 8.99 8.05
CA LEU A 269 5.17 8.44 9.21
C LEU A 269 5.25 6.91 9.13
N HIS A 270 6.47 6.37 9.27
CA HIS A 270 6.77 4.96 9.48
C HIS A 270 8.23 4.82 9.89
N ALA A 271 8.66 3.65 10.37
CA ALA A 271 10.02 3.47 10.91
C ALA A 271 11.14 3.77 9.89
N SER A 272 10.91 3.55 8.59
CA SER A 272 11.89 3.94 7.55
C SER A 272 11.92 5.44 7.18
N ASN A 273 11.05 6.28 7.76
CA ASN A 273 11.08 7.74 7.59
C ASN A 273 11.46 8.46 8.89
N VAL A 274 12.06 7.74 9.84
CA VAL A 274 12.60 8.30 11.07
C VAL A 274 14.09 8.03 11.08
N LEU A 275 14.90 9.06 10.95
CA LEU A 275 16.35 8.98 11.04
C LEU A 275 16.78 9.00 12.50
N ILE A 276 17.81 8.23 12.86
CA ILE A 276 18.36 8.19 14.22
C ILE A 276 19.77 8.79 14.24
N GLU A 277 19.94 9.83 15.05
CA GLU A 277 21.20 10.56 15.24
C GLU A 277 21.43 10.79 16.73
N GLU A 278 22.37 10.05 17.35
CA GLU A 278 22.90 10.38 18.69
C GLU A 278 21.82 10.62 19.75
N ASN A 279 20.82 9.73 19.78
CA ASN A 279 19.65 9.77 20.65
C ASN A 279 18.61 10.85 20.34
N THR A 280 18.68 11.44 19.16
CA THR A 280 17.61 12.22 18.54
C THR A 280 17.05 11.49 17.35
N CYS A 281 15.77 11.72 17.08
CA CYS A 281 15.11 11.25 15.87
C CYS A 281 14.64 12.44 15.02
N LYS A 282 14.78 12.28 13.71
CA LYS A 282 14.38 13.28 12.71
C LYS A 282 13.44 12.67 11.69
N LEU A 283 12.28 13.29 11.49
CA LEU A 283 11.35 12.92 10.44
C LEU A 283 11.95 13.23 9.07
N LEU A 284 11.90 12.26 8.16
CA LEU A 284 12.31 12.37 6.77
C LEU A 284 11.10 12.65 5.89
N ASP A 285 11.38 13.06 4.65
CA ASP A 285 10.46 12.82 3.52
C ASP A 285 9.10 13.56 3.62
N ILE A 286 9.06 14.69 4.35
CA ILE A 286 7.89 15.57 4.54
C ILE A 286 7.35 16.13 3.21
N GLU A 287 8.22 16.33 2.23
CA GLU A 287 7.91 16.79 0.89
C GLU A 287 7.00 15.82 0.15
N ASN A 288 6.97 14.54 0.52
CA ASN A 288 6.21 13.52 -0.19
C ASN A 288 4.71 13.85 -0.25
N SER A 289 4.15 14.52 0.77
CA SER A 289 2.76 14.98 0.76
C SER A 289 2.50 16.06 -0.27
N LEU A 290 3.42 17.02 -0.40
CA LEU A 290 3.36 18.05 -1.44
C LEU A 290 3.53 17.44 -2.82
N LEU A 291 4.40 16.45 -2.95
CA LEU A 291 4.61 15.65 -4.16
C LEU A 291 3.46 14.66 -4.43
N GLY A 292 2.48 14.57 -3.53
CA GLY A 292 1.33 13.66 -3.55
C GLY A 292 1.72 12.21 -3.83
N LEU A 293 2.84 11.77 -3.25
CA LEU A 293 3.23 10.38 -3.28
C LEU A 293 2.30 9.59 -2.34
N PRO A 294 2.00 8.31 -2.64
CA PRO A 294 1.18 7.51 -1.75
C PRO A 294 1.94 7.18 -0.45
N SER A 295 1.21 7.14 0.66
CA SER A 295 1.75 6.79 1.97
C SER A 295 1.85 5.28 2.16
N TYR A 296 2.79 4.85 2.99
CA TYR A 296 3.03 3.44 3.28
C TYR A 296 1.78 2.75 3.84
N TYR A 297 1.05 3.43 4.74
CA TYR A 297 -0.15 2.89 5.37
C TYR A 297 -1.46 3.14 4.60
N ARG A 298 -1.42 3.73 3.39
CA ARG A 298 -2.62 4.02 2.58
C ARG A 298 -3.59 2.82 2.44
N PRO A 299 -3.11 1.59 2.14
CA PRO A 299 -4.01 0.44 1.98
C PRO A 299 -4.77 0.06 3.27
N TYR A 300 -4.23 0.43 4.44
CA TYR A 300 -4.82 0.14 5.75
C TYR A 300 -5.78 1.26 6.18
N VAL A 301 -5.40 2.53 6.05
CA VAL A 301 -6.24 3.68 6.46
C VAL A 301 -7.55 3.78 5.65
N THR A 302 -7.51 3.38 4.38
CA THR A 302 -8.70 3.33 3.51
C THR A 302 -9.76 2.32 3.97
N GLN A 303 -9.45 1.45 4.94
CA GLN A 303 -10.40 0.51 5.53
C GLN A 303 -11.29 1.14 6.62
N PHE A 304 -10.92 2.29 7.18
CA PHE A 304 -11.52 2.86 8.38
C PHE A 304 -12.11 4.26 8.14
N ARG A 305 -13.44 4.39 8.20
CA ARG A 305 -14.15 5.67 7.91
C ARG A 305 -13.77 6.84 8.81
N LYS A 306 -13.32 6.56 10.03
CA LYS A 306 -12.93 7.59 11.02
C LYS A 306 -11.53 8.14 10.80
N ILE A 307 -10.70 7.44 10.04
CA ILE A 307 -9.38 7.90 9.67
C ILE A 307 -9.51 8.61 8.33
N ASN A 308 -9.91 9.88 8.37
CA ASN A 308 -10.31 10.64 7.17
C ASN A 308 -9.67 12.03 7.07
N THR A 309 -8.87 12.43 8.05
CA THR A 309 -8.05 13.65 8.02
C THR A 309 -6.57 13.32 7.97
N THR A 310 -5.75 14.26 7.50
CA THR A 310 -4.28 14.09 7.49
C THR A 310 -3.71 13.87 8.89
N GLU A 311 -4.27 14.54 9.89
CA GLU A 311 -3.88 14.41 11.29
C GLU A 311 -4.22 13.02 11.84
N SER A 312 -5.39 12.49 11.49
CA SER A 312 -5.78 11.13 11.90
C SER A 312 -4.91 10.05 11.25
N ILE A 313 -4.45 10.27 10.01
CA ILE A 313 -3.48 9.37 9.35
C ILE A 313 -2.15 9.37 10.12
N ASP A 314 -1.67 10.54 10.56
CA ASP A 314 -0.44 10.65 11.33
C ASP A 314 -0.55 9.94 12.68
N VAL A 315 -1.68 10.10 13.40
CA VAL A 315 -1.93 9.39 14.66
C VAL A 315 -1.99 7.89 14.46
N TYR A 316 -2.70 7.42 13.42
CA TYR A 316 -2.75 5.99 13.08
C TYR A 316 -1.35 5.43 12.78
N SER A 317 -0.57 6.17 11.99
CA SER A 317 0.80 5.81 11.61
C SER A 317 1.73 5.81 12.83
N PHE A 318 1.51 6.73 13.78
CA PHE A 318 2.22 6.75 15.05
C PHE A 318 1.92 5.51 15.90
N GLY A 319 0.67 5.03 15.93
CA GLY A 319 0.32 3.77 16.60
C GLY A 319 1.09 2.58 16.03
N HIS A 320 1.16 2.45 14.70
CA HIS A 320 1.97 1.42 14.05
C HIS A 320 3.45 1.55 14.39
N LEU A 321 3.99 2.76 14.35
CA LEU A 321 5.38 3.02 14.66
C LEU A 321 5.71 2.70 16.12
N LEU A 322 4.86 3.10 17.07
CA LEU A 322 5.01 2.80 18.49
C LEU A 322 4.95 1.29 18.75
N TYR A 323 4.07 0.57 18.03
CA TYR A 323 4.02 -0.89 18.07
C TYR A 323 5.34 -1.49 17.57
N GLU A 324 5.84 -1.02 16.42
CA GLU A 324 7.10 -1.50 15.84
C GLU A 324 8.30 -1.20 16.74
N MET A 325 8.36 -0.02 17.37
CA MET A 325 9.38 0.31 18.38
C MET A 325 9.31 -0.62 19.60
N THR A 326 8.11 -1.02 20.01
CA THR A 326 7.90 -1.84 21.22
C THR A 326 8.23 -3.32 20.97
N TYR A 327 7.71 -3.88 19.88
CA TYR A 327 7.76 -5.31 19.61
C TYR A 327 8.81 -5.69 18.55
N GLY A 328 9.50 -4.71 17.97
CA GLY A 328 10.49 -4.90 16.90
C GLY A 328 9.88 -5.26 15.54
N ARG A 329 8.55 -5.37 15.43
CA ARG A 329 7.84 -5.75 14.21
C ARG A 329 6.51 -5.01 14.11
N PRO A 330 5.98 -4.76 12.90
CA PRO A 330 4.64 -4.23 12.74
C PRO A 330 3.57 -5.20 13.29
N PRO A 331 2.35 -4.72 13.59
CA PRO A 331 1.25 -5.60 13.96
C PRO A 331 0.84 -6.50 12.79
N ASP A 332 0.46 -7.75 13.07
CA ASP A 332 0.02 -8.71 12.04
C ASP A 332 -1.28 -8.25 11.34
N ALA A 333 -2.15 -7.59 12.10
CA ALA A 333 -3.38 -6.98 11.61
C ALA A 333 -3.78 -5.79 12.49
N VAL A 334 -4.62 -4.91 11.96
CA VAL A 334 -5.29 -3.84 12.70
C VAL A 334 -6.79 -3.93 12.41
N PRO A 335 -7.68 -3.79 13.39
CA PRO A 335 -7.45 -3.42 14.79
C PRO A 335 -6.70 -4.46 15.64
N VAL A 336 -6.11 -4.00 16.75
CA VAL A 336 -5.40 -4.82 17.75
C VAL A 336 -6.10 -4.68 19.09
N ASP A 337 -6.82 -5.71 19.52
CA ASP A 337 -7.49 -5.73 20.83
C ASP A 337 -6.74 -6.60 21.85
N GLN A 338 -5.87 -7.50 21.37
CA GLN A 338 -5.04 -8.37 22.19
C GLN A 338 -3.57 -8.10 21.87
N TYR A 339 -2.84 -7.62 22.88
CA TYR A 339 -1.43 -7.26 22.74
C TYR A 339 -0.56 -8.38 23.30
N PRO A 340 0.57 -8.71 22.63
CA PRO A 340 1.60 -9.52 23.25
C PRO A 340 2.08 -8.85 24.55
N PRO A 341 2.56 -9.63 25.55
CA PRO A 341 3.14 -9.07 26.75
C PRO A 341 4.18 -8.00 26.41
N ALA A 342 3.93 -6.77 26.85
CA ALA A 342 4.82 -5.65 26.62
C ALA A 342 5.84 -5.55 27.76
N PRO A 343 7.04 -5.00 27.50
CA PRO A 343 8.01 -4.78 28.56
C PRO A 343 7.53 -3.78 29.64
N PHE A 344 6.51 -2.95 29.33
CA PHE A 344 5.89 -2.00 30.26
C PHE A 344 4.43 -1.70 29.87
N SER A 345 3.58 -1.37 30.85
CA SER A 345 2.12 -1.26 30.66
C SER A 345 1.67 0.07 30.03
N SER A 346 2.39 1.17 30.25
CA SER A 346 1.97 2.50 29.77
C SER A 346 1.97 2.63 28.24
N VAL A 347 2.83 1.88 27.52
CA VAL A 347 2.76 1.82 26.05
C VAL A 347 1.52 1.11 25.54
N VAL A 348 1.07 0.06 26.25
CA VAL A 348 -0.12 -0.69 25.84
C VAL A 348 -1.35 0.19 25.90
N SER A 349 -1.49 1.05 26.92
CA SER A 349 -2.59 2.01 27.03
C SER A 349 -2.63 2.99 25.85
N VAL A 350 -1.48 3.55 25.47
CA VAL A 350 -1.39 4.44 24.29
C VAL A 350 -1.72 3.66 23.00
N LEU A 351 -1.17 2.46 22.83
CA LEU A 351 -1.46 1.62 21.66
C LEU A 351 -2.95 1.28 21.55
N GLN A 352 -3.61 0.91 22.66
CA GLN A 352 -5.04 0.62 22.71
C GLN A 352 -5.87 1.84 22.32
N SER A 353 -5.45 3.04 22.73
CA SER A 353 -6.14 4.28 22.37
C SER A 353 -6.09 4.62 20.87
N ILE A 354 -5.19 4.00 20.10
CA ILE A 354 -4.97 4.28 18.68
C ILE A 354 -5.38 3.11 17.78
N LEU A 355 -4.97 1.89 18.11
CA LEU A 355 -5.07 0.71 17.23
C LEU A 355 -6.20 -0.26 17.60
N SER A 356 -6.94 -0.04 18.69
CA SER A 356 -8.06 -0.92 19.06
C SER A 356 -9.23 -0.82 18.08
N THR A 357 -10.12 -1.81 18.15
CA THR A 357 -11.38 -1.80 17.39
C THR A 357 -12.21 -0.57 17.74
N GLU A 358 -12.20 -0.17 19.00
CA GLU A 358 -12.91 1.00 19.50
C GLU A 358 -12.34 2.29 18.90
N ALA A 359 -11.03 2.51 19.01
CA ALA A 359 -10.35 3.68 18.45
C ALA A 359 -10.60 3.83 16.93
N CYS A 360 -10.57 2.71 16.19
CA CYS A 360 -10.84 2.71 14.75
C CYS A 360 -12.31 3.05 14.40
N LYS A 361 -13.26 2.91 15.35
CA LYS A 361 -14.69 3.14 15.16
C LYS A 361 -15.18 4.48 15.68
N THR A 362 -14.68 4.94 16.81
CA THR A 362 -15.14 6.18 17.46
C THR A 362 -14.20 7.35 17.22
N GLY A 363 -12.92 7.09 17.01
CA GLY A 363 -11.90 8.09 16.74
C GLY A 363 -10.65 7.85 17.58
N MET A 364 -9.53 8.43 17.15
CA MET A 364 -8.25 8.38 17.86
C MET A 364 -8.00 9.71 18.58
N PRO A 365 -7.18 9.73 19.65
CA PRO A 365 -6.76 10.97 20.31
C PRO A 365 -5.98 11.89 19.36
N THR A 366 -5.95 13.18 19.66
CA THR A 366 -5.08 14.14 18.96
C THR A 366 -3.63 14.00 19.42
N VAL A 367 -2.68 14.51 18.62
CA VAL A 367 -1.26 14.56 19.01
C VAL A 367 -1.07 15.30 20.35
N SER A 368 -1.81 16.40 20.57
CA SER A 368 -1.75 17.13 21.84
C SER A 368 -2.23 16.29 23.03
N GLN A 369 -3.27 15.47 22.85
CA GLN A 369 -3.72 14.54 23.90
C GLN A 369 -2.69 13.44 24.16
N LEU A 370 -2.06 12.90 23.10
CA LEU A 370 -1.00 11.91 23.24
C LEU A 370 0.21 12.45 24.01
N LEU A 371 0.62 13.68 23.76
CA LEU A 371 1.71 14.36 24.49
C LEU A 371 1.43 14.50 26.01
N GLN A 372 0.17 14.46 26.43
CA GLN A 372 -0.24 14.53 27.84
C GLN A 372 -0.38 13.16 28.50
N THR A 373 -0.18 12.06 27.76
CA THR A 373 -0.24 10.71 28.35
C THR A 373 0.95 10.46 29.28
N PRO A 374 0.80 9.61 30.31
CA PRO A 374 1.90 9.27 31.24
C PRO A 374 3.14 8.67 30.55
N LEU A 375 3.00 8.20 29.31
CA LEU A 375 4.11 7.70 28.53
C LEU A 375 5.07 8.81 28.07
N PHE A 376 4.56 10.03 27.84
CA PHE A 376 5.30 11.11 27.19
C PHE A 376 5.33 12.43 27.96
N SER A 377 4.41 12.65 28.91
CA SER A 377 4.22 13.96 29.57
C SER A 377 5.44 14.44 30.36
N ASP A 378 6.21 13.52 30.94
CA ASP A 378 7.37 13.77 31.80
C ASP A 378 8.72 13.65 31.06
N VAL A 379 8.70 13.48 29.74
CA VAL A 379 9.92 13.39 28.92
C VAL A 379 10.43 14.80 28.59
N LEU A 380 11.57 15.19 29.19
CA LEU A 380 12.24 16.45 28.90
C LEU A 380 13.13 16.35 27.65
N LEU A 381 12.97 17.28 26.71
CA LEU A 381 13.79 17.36 25.49
C LEU A 381 14.81 18.49 25.61
N PHE A 382 16.09 18.16 25.66
CA PHE A 382 17.16 19.11 26.01
C PHE A 382 17.67 20.01 24.85
N ASN A 383 17.15 19.90 23.63
CA ASN A 383 17.61 20.67 22.45
C ASN A 383 16.46 21.24 21.60
N SER A 384 15.49 21.90 22.23
CA SER A 384 14.38 22.56 21.52
C SER A 384 14.78 23.96 21.06
N GLU A 385 15.59 24.05 20.00
CA GLU A 385 15.68 25.31 19.25
C GLU A 385 14.27 25.72 18.82
N LYS A 386 13.91 27.01 19.02
CA LYS A 386 12.61 27.50 18.56
C LYS A 386 12.51 27.27 17.05
N PRO A 387 11.54 26.48 16.56
CA PRO A 387 11.48 26.17 15.15
C PRO A 387 11.20 27.43 14.34
N GLN A 388 12.17 27.83 13.52
CA GLN A 388 12.02 28.94 12.60
C GLN A 388 11.44 28.42 11.30
N PHE A 389 10.15 28.70 11.09
CA PHE A 389 9.51 28.34 9.82
C PHE A 389 8.54 29.41 9.35
N LYS A 390 8.91 30.08 8.27
CA LYS A 390 8.10 31.08 7.58
C LYS A 390 7.54 30.47 6.30
N ILE A 391 6.24 30.24 6.29
CA ILE A 391 5.51 29.69 5.14
C ILE A 391 5.20 30.84 4.17
N SER A 392 5.62 30.74 2.92
CA SER A 392 5.18 31.67 1.86
C SER A 392 3.66 31.56 1.67
N SER A 393 2.97 32.63 1.30
CA SER A 393 1.52 32.58 1.04
C SER A 393 1.18 31.50 -0.01
N LYS A 394 1.99 31.42 -1.06
CA LYS A 394 1.90 30.42 -2.12
C LYS A 394 2.02 28.99 -1.59
N LEU A 395 2.99 28.71 -0.72
CA LEU A 395 3.12 27.39 -0.09
C LEU A 395 1.93 27.07 0.80
N LYS A 396 1.44 28.04 1.57
CA LYS A 396 0.27 27.85 2.44
C LYS A 396 -0.96 27.40 1.65
N GLU A 397 -1.21 28.04 0.51
CA GLU A 397 -2.30 27.67 -0.40
C GLU A 397 -2.09 26.30 -1.03
N ALA A 398 -0.86 25.98 -1.46
CA ALA A 398 -0.51 24.67 -1.99
C ALA A 398 -0.70 23.55 -0.96
N LEU A 399 -0.31 23.78 0.30
CA LEU A 399 -0.51 22.83 1.41
C LEU A 399 -1.98 22.60 1.69
N LYS A 400 -2.77 23.67 1.76
CA LYS A 400 -4.22 23.60 1.95
C LYS A 400 -4.89 22.79 0.83
N SER A 401 -4.57 23.10 -0.43
CA SER A 401 -5.08 22.39 -1.60
C SER A 401 -4.68 20.91 -1.61
N SER A 402 -3.41 20.62 -1.29
CA SER A 402 -2.92 19.24 -1.19
C SER A 402 -3.66 18.44 -0.11
N LYS A 403 -3.84 19.04 1.07
CA LYS A 403 -4.59 18.44 2.19
C LYS A 403 -6.04 18.13 1.78
N GLU A 404 -6.76 19.11 1.26
CA GLU A 404 -8.17 18.96 0.83
C GLU A 404 -8.31 17.88 -0.25
N CYS A 405 -7.39 17.85 -1.22
CA CYS A 405 -7.36 16.84 -2.28
C CYS A 405 -7.15 15.43 -1.72
N LEU A 406 -6.19 15.27 -0.80
CA LEU A 406 -5.88 13.98 -0.15
C LEU A 406 -7.07 13.47 0.64
N GLU A 407 -7.66 14.30 1.49
CA GLU A 407 -8.79 13.94 2.35
C GLU A 407 -10.04 13.60 1.51
N LYS A 408 -10.35 14.40 0.49
CA LYS A 408 -11.45 14.12 -0.44
C LYS A 408 -11.27 12.76 -1.12
N ARG A 409 -10.08 12.50 -1.68
CA ARG A 409 -9.76 11.22 -2.33
C ARG A 409 -9.90 10.04 -1.36
N LEU A 410 -9.43 10.20 -0.13
CA LEU A 410 -9.53 9.17 0.91
C LEU A 410 -10.99 8.83 1.23
N VAL A 411 -11.86 9.84 1.38
CA VAL A 411 -13.29 9.64 1.65
C VAL A 411 -13.98 8.94 0.47
N GLU A 412 -13.66 9.30 -0.77
CA GLU A 412 -14.19 8.66 -1.99
C GLU A 412 -13.78 7.18 -2.08
N GLU A 413 -12.51 6.88 -1.81
CA GLU A 413 -12.00 5.50 -1.78
C GLU A 413 -12.66 4.68 -0.66
N GLN A 414 -12.78 5.24 0.54
CA GLN A 414 -13.47 4.61 1.66
C GLN A 414 -14.92 4.29 1.32
N ARG A 415 -15.66 5.22 0.69
CA ARG A 415 -17.04 5.00 0.23
C ARG A 415 -17.10 3.83 -0.74
N THR A 416 -16.22 3.81 -1.74
CA THR A 416 -16.14 2.75 -2.76
C THR A 416 -15.86 1.37 -2.13
N ILE A 417 -14.87 1.29 -1.23
CA ILE A 417 -14.52 0.04 -0.53
C ILE A 417 -15.69 -0.46 0.32
N HIS A 418 -16.38 0.43 1.04
CA HIS A 418 -17.51 0.03 1.85
C HIS A 418 -18.72 -0.42 1.02
N GLN A 419 -18.99 0.26 -0.09
CA GLN A 419 -20.04 -0.15 -1.04
C GLN A 419 -19.73 -1.54 -1.59
N HIS A 420 -18.49 -1.78 -2.01
CA HIS A 420 -18.05 -3.09 -2.49
C HIS A 420 -18.20 -4.16 -1.41
N LYS A 421 -17.70 -3.93 -0.17
CA LYS A 421 -17.87 -4.87 0.96
C LYS A 421 -19.35 -5.19 1.24
N ARG A 422 -20.24 -4.20 1.16
CA ARG A 422 -21.69 -4.40 1.33
C ARG A 422 -22.27 -5.27 0.22
N LEU A 423 -21.91 -5.01 -1.04
CA LEU A 423 -22.34 -5.79 -2.19
C LEU A 423 -21.85 -7.24 -2.12
N THR A 424 -20.57 -7.45 -1.81
CA THR A 424 -19.99 -8.80 -1.66
C THR A 424 -20.68 -9.59 -0.55
N ARG A 425 -20.97 -8.95 0.60
CA ARG A 425 -21.72 -9.58 1.71
C ARG A 425 -23.17 -9.90 1.31
N ALA A 426 -23.82 -9.01 0.57
CA ALA A 426 -25.17 -9.25 0.07
C ALA A 426 -25.18 -10.41 -0.93
N GLN A 427 -24.20 -10.49 -1.83
CA GLN A 427 -24.04 -11.58 -2.80
C GLN A 427 -23.74 -12.91 -2.12
N SER A 428 -22.86 -12.94 -1.10
CA SER A 428 -22.58 -14.17 -0.36
C SER A 428 -23.80 -14.65 0.43
N HIS A 429 -24.56 -13.75 1.04
CA HIS A 429 -25.81 -14.06 1.72
C HIS A 429 -26.87 -14.59 0.73
N HIS A 430 -26.99 -13.96 -0.44
CA HIS A 430 -27.90 -14.35 -1.53
C HIS A 430 -27.53 -15.71 -2.15
N GLY A 431 -26.25 -16.06 -2.17
CA GLY A 431 -25.72 -17.34 -2.66
C GLY A 431 -25.64 -18.46 -1.62
N SER A 432 -26.00 -18.19 -0.36
CA SER A 432 -25.95 -19.17 0.72
C SER A 432 -26.95 -20.31 0.50
N GLU A 433 -26.60 -21.52 0.94
CA GLU A 433 -27.46 -22.70 0.81
C GLU A 433 -28.80 -22.53 1.54
N GLU A 434 -28.83 -21.78 2.65
CA GLU A 434 -30.05 -21.49 3.40
C GLU A 434 -31.01 -20.61 2.59
N GLU A 435 -30.50 -19.57 1.93
CA GLU A 435 -31.30 -18.67 1.10
C GLU A 435 -31.75 -19.35 -0.20
N LYS A 436 -30.88 -20.18 -0.82
CA LYS A 436 -31.27 -21.05 -1.93
C LYS A 436 -32.38 -22.02 -1.53
N ARG A 437 -32.31 -22.58 -0.31
CA ARG A 437 -33.35 -23.48 0.23
C ARG A 437 -34.66 -22.72 0.49
N LYS A 438 -34.62 -21.52 1.07
CA LYS A 438 -35.78 -20.63 1.24
C LYS A 438 -36.45 -20.30 -0.09
N ARG A 439 -35.67 -19.99 -1.14
CA ARG A 439 -36.22 -19.74 -2.49
C ARG A 439 -36.82 -20.96 -3.14
N LYS A 440 -36.19 -22.13 -3.02
CA LYS A 440 -36.78 -23.39 -3.49
C LYS A 440 -38.12 -23.66 -2.80
N ILE A 441 -38.23 -23.37 -1.50
CA ILE A 441 -39.49 -23.52 -0.74
C ILE A 441 -40.54 -22.50 -1.20
N LEU A 442 -40.18 -21.22 -1.35
CA LEU A 442 -41.08 -20.17 -1.84
C LEU A 442 -41.54 -20.43 -3.28
N ALA A 443 -40.66 -20.87 -4.17
CA ALA A 443 -41.00 -21.26 -5.54
C ALA A 443 -41.97 -22.46 -5.58
N ARG A 444 -41.77 -23.47 -4.71
CA ARG A 444 -42.70 -24.60 -4.57
C ARG A 444 -44.06 -24.20 -4.00
N LYS A 445 -44.10 -23.24 -3.06
CA LYS A 445 -45.36 -22.68 -2.55
C LYS A 445 -46.09 -21.90 -3.64
N LYS A 446 -45.38 -21.06 -4.39
CA LYS A 446 -45.95 -20.28 -5.50
C LYS A 446 -46.42 -21.16 -6.65
N SER A 447 -45.70 -22.24 -6.97
CA SER A 447 -46.14 -23.21 -7.99
C SER A 447 -47.40 -23.93 -7.56
N ARG A 448 -47.49 -24.38 -6.30
CA ARG A 448 -48.71 -25.00 -5.76
C ARG A 448 -49.90 -24.05 -5.78
N GLN A 449 -49.69 -22.78 -5.41
CA GLN A 449 -50.74 -21.77 -5.44
C GLN A 449 -51.24 -21.49 -6.87
N SER A 450 -50.34 -21.45 -7.86
CA SER A 450 -50.73 -21.38 -9.27
C SER A 450 -51.39 -22.65 -9.81
N THR A 451 -51.17 -23.83 -9.19
CA THR A 451 -51.88 -25.06 -9.57
C THR A 451 -53.33 -25.03 -9.08
N TYR A 452 -53.57 -24.50 -7.87
CA TYR A 452 -54.94 -24.30 -7.36
C TYR A 452 -55.70 -23.20 -8.11
N GLU A 453 -55.03 -22.11 -8.50
CA GLU A 453 -55.65 -21.06 -9.34
C GLU A 453 -55.97 -21.55 -10.76
N ASN A 454 -55.14 -22.44 -11.33
CA ASN A 454 -55.44 -23.07 -12.63
C ASN A 454 -56.52 -24.16 -12.54
N GLU A 455 -56.69 -24.84 -11.40
CA GLU A 455 -57.78 -25.80 -11.19
C GLU A 455 -59.14 -25.12 -11.03
N GLU A 456 -59.19 -23.89 -10.48
CA GLU A 456 -60.42 -23.07 -10.49
C GLU A 456 -60.75 -22.51 -11.89
N GLU A 457 -59.75 -22.15 -12.69
CA GLU A 457 -59.95 -21.68 -14.08
C GLU A 457 -60.33 -22.79 -15.08
N LEU A 458 -60.00 -24.05 -14.80
CA LEU A 458 -60.35 -25.20 -15.67
C LEU A 458 -61.84 -25.60 -15.62
N SER A 459 -62.65 -24.95 -14.78
CA SER A 459 -64.11 -25.18 -14.72
C SER A 459 -64.92 -24.35 -15.73
N VAL A 460 -64.30 -23.43 -16.48
CA VAL A 460 -65.04 -22.53 -17.38
C VAL A 460 -64.39 -22.46 -18.78
N LYS A 461 -65.06 -23.10 -19.73
CA LYS A 461 -65.10 -22.90 -21.20
C LYS A 461 -64.18 -23.74 -22.10
N TYR A 462 -64.84 -24.71 -22.75
CA TYR A 462 -64.65 -25.06 -24.16
C TYR A 462 -64.99 -23.86 -25.08
N ASN A 463 -64.12 -23.49 -26.03
CA ASN A 463 -64.34 -23.57 -27.48
C ASN A 463 -63.29 -22.81 -28.31
N ASN A 464 -62.86 -23.47 -29.40
CA ASN A 464 -62.41 -22.98 -30.71
C ASN A 464 -61.12 -22.15 -30.90
N ASN A 465 -60.17 -22.87 -31.53
CA ASN A 465 -59.37 -22.54 -32.73
C ASN A 465 -58.58 -21.23 -32.86
N SER A 466 -57.26 -21.41 -33.03
CA SER A 466 -56.40 -20.96 -34.15
C SER A 466 -55.13 -20.20 -33.75
N GLY A 467 -54.00 -20.59 -34.36
CA GLY A 467 -52.79 -19.75 -34.52
C GLY A 467 -51.66 -19.90 -33.50
N ARG A 468 -50.81 -20.93 -33.63
CA ARG A 468 -49.46 -20.94 -33.01
C ARG A 468 -48.48 -20.14 -33.89
N PHE A 469 -47.92 -19.06 -33.36
CA PHE A 469 -46.63 -18.53 -33.83
C PHE A 469 -45.50 -19.17 -33.03
N HIS A 470 -44.65 -19.94 -33.70
CA HIS A 470 -43.33 -20.34 -33.19
C HIS A 470 -42.29 -19.36 -33.75
N ILE A 471 -41.60 -18.63 -32.87
CA ILE A 471 -40.35 -17.96 -33.23
C ILE A 471 -39.20 -18.88 -32.86
N LEU A 472 -38.64 -19.51 -33.90
CA LEU A 472 -37.31 -20.13 -33.90
C LEU A 472 -36.27 -19.01 -34.02
N LEU A 473 -35.30 -18.96 -33.11
CA LEU A 473 -34.04 -18.24 -33.35
C LEU A 473 -32.89 -19.25 -33.34
N ASN A 474 -32.47 -19.58 -34.56
CA ASN A 474 -31.24 -20.27 -34.90
C ASN A 474 -30.02 -19.48 -34.39
N PHE A 475 -29.06 -20.18 -33.81
CA PHE A 475 -27.67 -19.72 -33.77
C PHE A 475 -26.87 -20.57 -34.76
N PRO A 476 -26.15 -19.97 -35.73
CA PRO A 476 -25.33 -20.71 -36.65
C PRO A 476 -24.06 -21.22 -35.96
N LEU A 477 -23.81 -22.51 -36.17
CA LEU A 477 -22.49 -23.13 -36.15
C LEU A 477 -21.59 -22.43 -37.18
N LEU A 478 -20.41 -22.02 -36.76
CA LEU A 478 -19.27 -21.81 -37.65
C LEU A 478 -18.11 -22.69 -37.16
N LYS A 479 -17.88 -23.78 -37.91
CA LYS A 479 -16.54 -24.27 -38.29
C LYS A 479 -15.97 -23.24 -39.28
N GLU A 480 -14.68 -23.02 -39.45
CA GLU A 480 -13.48 -23.87 -39.30
C GLU A 480 -12.36 -23.17 -38.52
#